data_AF-A0A920KFH9-F1
#
_entry.id   AF-A0A920KFH9-F1
#
_cell.length_a   1.000
_cell.length_b   1.000
_cell.length_c   1.000
_cell.angle_alpha   90.00
_cell.angle_beta   90.00
_cell.angle_gamma   90.00
#
_symmetry.space_group_name_H-M   'P 1'
#
loop_
_entity.id
_entity.type
_entity.pdbx_description
1 polymer ?
#
loop_
_entity_poly.entity_id
_entity_poly.type
_entity_poly.pdbx_seq_one_letter_code
_entity_poly.pdbx_strand_id
1 'polypeptide(L)' 'MKGITYTQVAQYCVLIFAFMVPAIFISFITTGNVIPQIGFGSSGEDGVYLLDKLDGLHKELGFHEYTSGDKSMLDVFLLL' A
#
# COMPACT_ATOMS: atom_id res chain seq x y z
N MET A 1 -24.65 -14.18 -17.59
CA MET A 1 -23.71 -14.25 -16.45
C MET A 1 -22.42 -14.83 -16.97
N LYS A 2 -21.35 -14.03 -17.12
CA LYS A 2 -20.05 -14.56 -17.57
C LYS A 2 -19.53 -15.47 -16.44
N GLY A 3 -19.51 -16.78 -16.67
CA GLY A 3 -18.99 -17.74 -15.70
C GLY A 3 -17.49 -17.54 -15.59
N ILE A 4 -17.03 -16.95 -14.50
CA ILE A 4 -15.62 -16.96 -14.13
C ILE A 4 -15.29 -18.43 -13.85
N THR A 5 -14.33 -19.01 -14.57
CA THR A 5 -13.97 -20.42 -14.37
C THR A 5 -13.30 -20.58 -13.01
N TYR A 6 -13.49 -21.72 -12.33
CA TYR A 6 -12.85 -22.00 -11.03
C TYR A 6 -11.32 -21.83 -11.08
N THR A 7 -10.71 -22.02 -12.25
CA THR A 7 -9.30 -21.74 -12.51
C THR A 7 -8.93 -20.26 -12.41
N GLN A 8 -9.78 -19.35 -12.91
CA GLN A 8 -9.57 -17.90 -12.79
C GLN A 8 -9.68 -17.45 -11.34
N VAL A 9 -10.65 -17.99 -10.59
CA VAL A 9 -10.78 -17.71 -9.15
C VAL A 9 -9.52 -18.16 -8.40
N ALA A 10 -9.03 -19.37 -8.67
CA ALA A 10 -7.82 -19.88 -8.05
C ALA A 10 -6.59 -18.99 -8.36
N GLN A 11 -6.45 -18.52 -9.60
CA GLN A 11 -5.38 -17.60 -9.99
C GLN A 11 -5.43 -16.29 -9.20
N TYR A 12 -6.61 -15.68 -9.05
CA TYR A 12 -6.76 -14.46 -8.25
C TYR A 12 -6.42 -14.70 -6.78
N CYS A 13 -6.85 -15.81 -6.19
CA CYS A 13 -6.47 -16.16 -4.82
C CYS A 13 -4.94 -16.22 -4.66
N VAL A 14 -4.25 -16.92 -5.58
CA VAL A 14 -2.79 -17.03 -5.53
C VAL A 14 -2.12 -15.67 -5.66
N LEU A 15 -2.56 -14.82 -6.59
CA LEU A 15 -2.01 -13.47 -6.78
C LEU A 15 -2.24 -12.60 -5.54
N ILE A 16 -3.45 -12.61 -4.97
CA ILE A 16 -3.77 -11.85 -3.76
C ILE A 16 -2.85 -12.25 -2.61
N PHE A 17 -2.68 -13.56 -2.36
CA PHE A 17 -1.76 -14.02 -1.31
C PHE A 17 -0.31 -13.66 -1.59
N ALA A 18 0.15 -13.82 -2.84
CA ALA A 18 1.52 -13.50 -3.24
C ALA A 18 1.89 -12.03 -2.99
N PHE A 19 0.96 -11.09 -3.19
CA PHE A 19 1.20 -9.67 -2.96
C PHE A 19 0.85 -9.20 -1.54
N MET A 20 -0.08 -9.86 -0.85
CA MET A 20 -0.49 -9.48 0.50
C MET A 20 0.57 -9.84 1.55
N VAL A 21 1.23 -11.00 1.43
CA VAL A 21 2.27 -11.43 2.38
C VAL A 21 3.41 -10.40 2.49
N PRO A 22 4.09 -9.97 1.40
CA PRO A 22 5.16 -8.99 1.51
C PRO A 22 4.66 -7.63 2.02
N ALA A 23 3.45 -7.20 1.64
CA ALA A 23 2.86 -5.94 2.11
C ALA A 23 2.65 -5.94 3.64
N ILE A 24 2.18 -7.05 4.21
CA ILE A 24 2.02 -7.22 5.66
C ILE A 24 3.37 -7.09 6.38
N PHE A 25 4.41 -7.74 5.87
CA PHE A 25 5.74 -7.68 6.48
C PHE A 25 6.35 -6.28 6.42
N ILE A 26 6.22 -5.58 5.29
CA ILE A 26 6.69 -4.21 5.15
C ILE A 26 5.95 -3.30 6.14
N SER A 27 4.62 -3.38 6.16
CA SER A 27 3.79 -2.61 7.10
C SER A 27 4.19 -2.84 8.56
N PHE A 28 4.43 -4.09 8.94
CA PHE A 28 4.81 -4.46 10.29
C PHE A 28 6.21 -3.94 10.65
N ILE A 29 7.19 -4.07 9.76
CA ILE A 29 8.56 -3.59 10.01
C ILE A 29 8.61 -2.06 10.07
N THR A 30 7.80 -1.36 9.25
CA THR A 30 7.86 0.10 9.15
C THR A 30 6.99 0.81 10.19
N THR A 31 5.87 0.22 10.61
CA THR A 31 4.91 0.88 11.52
C THR A 31 4.41 0.04 12.69
N GLY A 32 4.82 -1.23 12.80
CA GLY A 32 4.28 -2.17 13.78
C GLY A 32 2.86 -2.65 13.49
N ASN A 33 2.20 -2.17 12.42
CA ASN A 33 0.84 -2.57 12.07
C ASN A 33 0.86 -3.72 11.07
N VAL A 34 0.11 -4.78 11.37
CA VAL A 34 0.01 -5.97 10.50
C VAL A 34 -0.89 -5.71 9.28
N ILE A 35 -1.83 -4.77 9.39
CA ILE A 35 -2.75 -4.41 8.32
C ILE A 35 -2.09 -3.29 7.49
N PRO A 36 -1.70 -3.55 6.22
CA PRO A 36 -0.99 -2.57 5.39
C PRO A 36 -1.72 -1.24 5.24
N GLN A 37 -3.04 -1.27 5.17
CA GLN A 37 -3.89 -0.08 5.06
C GLN A 37 -3.72 0.86 6.25
N ILE A 38 -3.70 0.28 7.45
CA ILE A 38 -3.55 1.04 8.69
C ILE A 38 -2.09 1.46 8.86
N GLY A 39 -1.15 0.58 8.49
CA GLY A 39 0.27 0.89 8.50
C GLY A 39 0.61 2.08 7.62
N PHE A 40 0.08 2.14 6.40
CA PHE A 40 0.39 3.21 5.45
C PHE A 40 0.03 4.62 5.97
N GLY A 41 -1.05 4.72 6.75
CA GLY A 41 -1.47 5.97 7.38
C GLY A 41 -0.89 6.21 8.79
N SER A 42 -0.10 5.29 9.33
CA SER A 42 0.42 5.40 10.69
C SER A 42 1.87 5.89 10.75
N SER A 43 2.28 6.27 11.96
CA SER A 43 3.66 6.66 12.25
C SER A 43 4.50 5.44 12.61
N GLY A 44 5.74 5.42 12.12
CA GLY A 44 6.74 4.45 12.57
C GLY A 44 7.17 4.69 14.02
N GLU A 45 8.09 3.86 14.50
CA GLU A 45 8.68 3.98 15.84
C GLU A 45 9.36 5.35 16.07
N ASP A 46 9.80 6.00 14.98
CA ASP A 46 10.39 7.34 14.96
C ASP A 46 9.37 8.48 15.13
N GLY A 47 8.07 8.18 15.24
CA GLY A 47 6.99 9.18 15.36
C GLY A 47 6.64 9.94 14.08
N VAL A 48 7.39 9.75 13.00
CA VAL A 48 7.12 10.35 11.68
C VAL A 48 6.14 9.46 10.89
N TYR A 49 5.14 10.08 10.27
CA TYR A 49 4.19 9.39 9.40
C TYR A 49 4.85 8.82 8.15
N LEU A 50 4.38 7.65 7.72
CA LEU A 50 4.91 7.01 6.52
C LEU A 50 4.77 7.87 5.27
N LEU A 51 3.65 8.60 5.14
CA LEU A 51 3.41 9.53 4.03
C LEU A 51 4.43 10.68 3.99
N ASP A 52 4.78 11.25 5.14
CA ASP A 52 5.78 12.32 5.21
C ASP A 52 7.18 11.81 4.83
N LYS A 53 7.52 10.57 5.22
CA LYS A 53 8.76 9.92 4.78
C LYS A 53 8.78 9.70 3.27
N LEU A 54 7.66 9.28 2.67
CA LEU A 54 7.54 9.09 1.22
C LEU A 54 7.66 10.40 0.44
N ASP A 55 7.06 11.49 0.92
CA ASP A 55 7.20 12.81 0.32
C ASP A 55 8.65 13.32 0.40
N GLY A 56 9.32 13.11 1.53
CA GLY A 56 10.74 13.42 1.69
C GLY A 56 11.63 12.65 0.72
N LEU A 57 11.46 11.32 0.64
CA LEU A 57 12.20 10.46 -0.27
C LEU A 57 11.97 10.83 -1.74
N HIS A 58 10.73 11.17 -2.12
CA HIS A 58 10.42 11.62 -3.47
C HIS A 58 11.14 12.92 -3.82
N LYS A 59 11.15 13.90 -2.90
CA LYS A 59 11.90 15.15 -3.08
C LYS A 59 13.40 14.91 -3.22
N GLU A 60 13.97 14.04 -2.38
CA GLU A 60 15.41 13.71 -2.41
C GLU A 60 15.81 13.01 -3.72
N LEU A 61 14.93 12.18 -4.26
CA LEU A 61 15.12 11.51 -5.55
C LEU A 61 14.83 12.43 -6.76
N GLY A 62 14.39 13.68 -6.53
CA GLY A 62 14.06 14.64 -7.59
C GLY A 62 12.69 14.43 -8.25
N PHE A 63 11.81 13.65 -7.63
CA PHE A 63 10.43 13.44 -8.06
C PHE A 63 9.46 14.43 -7.39
N HIS A 64 8.24 14.53 -7.93
CA HIS A 64 7.14 15.19 -7.26
C HIS A 64 6.71 14.44 -5.99
N GLU A 65 6.19 15.17 -5.00
CA GLU A 65 5.69 14.62 -3.74
C GLU A 65 4.76 13.42 -3.98
N TYR A 66 4.88 12.38 -3.16
CA TYR A 66 4.02 11.20 -3.21
C TYR A 66 2.54 11.60 -3.03
N THR A 67 2.26 12.61 -2.21
CA THR A 67 0.91 13.11 -1.93
C THR A 67 0.38 14.13 -2.95
N SER A 68 1.20 14.58 -3.90
CA SER A 68 0.80 15.55 -4.93
C SER A 68 -0.09 14.98 -6.05
N GLY A 69 -0.73 13.83 -5.81
CA GLY A 69 -1.32 12.98 -6.83
C GLY A 69 -2.41 13.65 -7.69
N ASP A 70 -2.30 13.43 -9.01
CA ASP A 70 -3.33 13.71 -10.02
C ASP A 70 -4.59 12.80 -9.89
N LYS A 71 -4.53 11.79 -9.01
CA LYS A 71 -5.61 10.83 -8.78
C LYS A 71 -6.52 11.29 -7.64
N SER A 72 -7.82 11.00 -7.74
CA SER A 72 -8.76 11.38 -6.68
C SER A 72 -8.38 10.72 -5.36
N MET A 73 -8.51 11.46 -4.25
CA MET A 73 -8.25 10.93 -2.90
C MET A 73 -9.11 9.68 -2.58
N LEU A 74 -10.27 9.55 -3.22
CA LEU A 74 -11.12 8.35 -3.13
C LEU A 74 -10.49 7.14 -3.81
N ASP A 75 -9.84 7.33 -4.95
CA ASP A 75 -9.14 6.27 -5.69
C ASP A 75 -7.88 5.83 -4.93
N VAL A 76 -7.17 6.80 -4.34
CA VAL A 76 -6.03 6.53 -3.45
C VAL A 76 -6.48 5.76 -2.20
N PHE A 77 -7.61 6.13 -1.59
CA PHE A 77 -8.17 5.44 -0.42
C PHE A 77 -8.65 4.02 -0.73
N LEU A 78 -9.27 3.77 -1.89
CA LEU A 78 -9.79 2.45 -2.25
C LEU A 78 -8.71 1.49 -2.79
N LEU A 79 -7.56 2.02 -3.22
CA LEU A 79 -6.38 1.23 -3.59
C LEU A 79 -5.56 0.77 -2.38
N LEU A 80 -5.72 1.45 -1.24
CA LEU A 80 -5.15 1.08 0.05
C LEU A 80 -6.01 -0.02 0.67
#